data_AF-A0A9Q5CXY9-F1
#
_entry.id   AF-A0A9Q5CXY9-F1
#
_cell.length_a   1.000
_cell.length_b   1.000
_cell.length_c   1.000
_cell.angle_alpha   90.00
_cell.angle_beta   90.00
_cell.angle_gamma   90.00
#
_symmetry.space_group_name_H-M   'P 1'
#
loop_
_entity.id
_entity.type
_entity.pdbx_description
1 polymer ?
#
loop_
_entity_poly.entity_id
_entity_poly.type
_entity_poly.pdbx_seq_one_letter_code
_entity_poly.pdbx_strand_id
1 'polypeptide(L)'
;MNQKMYKIITEEWGIPDIKELNDKKIKFIFDDSELLKKNTKYTELHCREYSAKFCLYDYENKEIIFTMEFYESSKSRFLKMINSESFITLELLNVNNTTMRKKGISSYYIKKLQEYAINRKFSYIKVNPCANAENFENQSKENSLSQEELEKFYLSKSTKEMPIKFRLDVNI
;
A
#
# COMPACT_ATOMS: atom_id res chain seq x y z
N MET A 1 -4.07 9.89 15.32
CA MET A 1 -3.98 10.17 13.86
C MET A 1 -2.99 11.31 13.62
N ASN A 2 -1.97 11.11 12.77
CA ASN A 2 -1.03 12.17 12.39
C ASN A 2 -1.64 13.05 11.27
N GLN A 3 -1.80 14.34 11.52
CA GLN A 3 -2.49 15.24 10.59
C GLN A 3 -1.75 15.42 9.25
N LYS A 4 -0.42 15.37 9.25
CA LYS A 4 0.37 15.56 8.02
C LYS A 4 0.26 14.36 7.08
N MET A 5 0.50 13.16 7.61
CA MET A 5 0.34 11.92 6.83
C MET A 5 -1.11 11.74 6.35
N TYR A 6 -2.08 12.07 7.22
CA TYR A 6 -3.49 12.01 6.86
C TYR A 6 -3.79 12.88 5.64
N LYS A 7 -3.41 14.17 5.66
CA LYS A 7 -3.63 15.09 4.54
C LYS A 7 -2.95 14.64 3.25
N ILE A 8 -1.71 14.13 3.34
CA ILE A 8 -1.01 13.58 2.17
C ILE A 8 -1.85 12.45 1.54
N ILE A 9 -2.36 11.52 2.34
CA ILE A 9 -3.11 10.38 1.81
C ILE A 9 -4.51 10.79 1.33
N THR A 10 -5.23 11.63 2.07
CA THR A 10 -6.63 11.94 1.75
C THR A 10 -6.82 13.08 0.77
N GLU A 11 -5.94 14.08 0.78
CA GLU A 11 -6.07 15.30 -0.02
C GLU A 11 -5.10 15.29 -1.22
N GLU A 12 -3.83 14.90 -1.03
CA GLU A 12 -2.83 14.92 -2.13
C GLU A 12 -2.83 13.63 -2.97
N TRP A 13 -2.97 12.47 -2.32
CA TRP A 13 -3.11 11.20 -3.01
C TRP A 13 -4.54 10.99 -3.45
N GLY A 14 -5.52 11.15 -2.56
CA GLY A 14 -6.93 11.07 -2.90
C GLY A 14 -7.35 9.73 -3.53
N ILE A 15 -8.59 9.69 -4.02
CA ILE A 15 -9.17 8.51 -4.67
C ILE A 15 -8.77 8.54 -6.15
N PRO A 16 -8.32 7.42 -6.74
CA PRO A 16 -8.00 7.39 -8.17
C PRO A 16 -9.24 7.66 -9.03
N ASP A 17 -9.07 8.45 -10.08
CA ASP A 17 -10.10 8.71 -11.10
C ASP A 17 -10.27 7.47 -11.99
N ILE A 18 -11.09 6.53 -11.50
CA ILE A 18 -11.43 5.26 -12.14
C ILE A 18 -12.95 5.24 -12.23
N LYS A 19 -13.48 5.01 -13.44
CA LYS A 19 -14.92 5.06 -13.73
C LYS A 19 -15.76 4.25 -12.73
N GLU A 20 -15.31 3.06 -12.37
CA GLU A 20 -15.99 2.16 -11.44
C GLU A 20 -16.02 2.64 -9.97
N LEU A 21 -15.23 3.66 -9.64
CA LEU A 21 -15.22 4.31 -8.32
C LEU A 21 -16.10 5.57 -8.25
N ASN A 22 -16.47 6.17 -9.40
CA ASN A 22 -17.12 7.48 -9.45
C ASN A 22 -18.52 7.49 -8.82
N ASP A 23 -19.25 6.38 -8.92
CA ASP A 23 -20.59 6.25 -8.35
C ASP A 23 -20.58 5.73 -6.91
N LYS A 24 -19.39 5.37 -6.37
CA LYS A 24 -19.26 4.78 -5.03
C LYS A 24 -19.00 5.86 -3.98
N LYS A 25 -19.65 5.73 -2.82
CA LYS A 25 -19.36 6.57 -1.65
C LYS A 25 -18.11 6.08 -0.91
N ILE A 26 -16.95 6.35 -1.50
CA ILE A 26 -15.67 5.88 -0.98
C ILE A 26 -15.14 6.85 0.08
N LYS A 27 -14.60 6.30 1.17
CA LYS A 27 -13.74 7.05 2.08
C LYS A 27 -12.47 6.28 2.43
N PHE A 28 -11.48 7.04 2.87
CA PHE A 28 -10.32 6.50 3.55
C PHE A 28 -10.67 6.15 4.99
N ILE A 29 -10.28 4.95 5.42
CA ILE A 29 -10.40 4.50 6.80
C ILE A 29 -9.00 4.22 7.35
N PHE A 30 -8.73 4.78 8.54
CA PHE A 30 -7.47 4.61 9.26
C PHE A 30 -7.67 4.07 10.68
N ASP A 31 -8.91 3.74 11.06
CA ASP A 31 -9.28 3.15 12.34
C ASP A 31 -10.31 2.04 12.06
N ASP A 32 -10.02 0.82 12.50
CA ASP A 32 -10.85 -0.34 12.22
C ASP A 32 -12.21 -0.28 12.94
N SER A 33 -12.34 0.54 13.97
CA SER A 33 -13.63 0.83 14.63
C SER A 33 -14.64 1.52 13.71
N GLU A 34 -14.18 2.16 12.62
CA GLU A 34 -15.06 2.80 11.63
C GLU A 34 -15.67 1.79 10.63
N LEU A 35 -15.20 0.55 10.62
CA LEU A 35 -15.69 -0.49 9.71
C LEU A 35 -17.02 -1.06 10.20
N LEU A 36 -18.08 -0.94 9.38
CA LEU A 36 -19.43 -1.44 9.72
C LEU A 36 -19.53 -2.97 9.77
N LYS A 37 -18.54 -3.68 9.25
CA LYS A 37 -18.37 -5.12 9.41
C LYS A 37 -16.98 -5.37 9.98
N LYS A 38 -16.90 -6.09 11.10
CA LYS A 38 -15.62 -6.58 11.61
C LYS A 38 -14.98 -7.49 10.58
N ASN A 39 -13.98 -6.97 9.88
CA ASN A 39 -13.12 -7.75 9.01
C ASN A 39 -11.87 -8.12 9.81
N THR A 40 -11.77 -9.37 10.24
CA THR A 40 -10.73 -9.83 11.16
C THR A 40 -9.31 -9.81 10.58
N LYS A 41 -9.16 -9.59 9.26
CA LYS A 41 -7.87 -9.64 8.56
C LYS A 41 -7.22 -8.29 8.29
N TYR A 42 -7.95 -7.18 8.48
CA TYR A 42 -7.44 -5.83 8.24
C TYR A 42 -7.56 -4.99 9.50
N THR A 43 -7.04 -5.55 10.60
CA THR A 43 -6.91 -4.89 11.89
C THR A 43 -5.73 -3.93 11.90
N GLU A 44 -5.67 -3.11 12.95
CA GLU A 44 -4.54 -2.21 13.20
C GLU A 44 -4.35 -1.15 12.11
N LEU A 45 -5.47 -0.73 11.48
CA LEU A 45 -5.47 0.46 10.65
C LEU A 45 -4.92 1.64 11.48
N HIS A 46 -4.09 2.46 10.84
CA HIS A 46 -3.48 3.59 11.51
C HIS A 46 -2.97 4.63 10.53
N CYS A 47 -2.85 5.87 11.02
CA CYS A 47 -2.13 6.94 10.35
C CYS A 47 -1.20 7.60 11.36
N ARG A 48 0.09 7.26 11.29
CA ARG A 48 1.17 7.73 12.18
C ARG A 48 2.17 8.55 11.36
N GLU A 49 3.13 9.18 12.03
CA GLU A 49 4.09 10.07 11.37
C GLU A 49 4.96 9.40 10.29
N TYR A 50 5.31 8.13 10.51
CA TYR A 50 6.24 7.37 9.67
C TYR A 50 5.63 6.07 9.15
N SER A 51 4.35 5.83 9.38
CA SER A 51 3.67 4.58 9.03
C SER A 51 2.20 4.83 8.80
N ALA A 52 1.64 4.23 7.76
CA ALA A 52 0.22 4.27 7.48
C ALA A 52 -0.26 2.90 7.01
N LYS A 53 -1.39 2.47 7.59
CA LYS A 53 -2.19 1.34 7.14
C LYS A 53 -3.62 1.82 6.98
N PHE A 54 -4.12 1.83 5.76
CA PHE A 54 -5.43 2.40 5.45
C PHE A 54 -6.17 1.57 4.41
N CYS A 55 -7.47 1.77 4.32
CA CYS A 55 -8.28 1.19 3.28
C CYS A 55 -9.19 2.21 2.59
N LEU A 56 -9.54 1.92 1.33
CA LEU A 56 -10.66 2.54 0.65
C LEU A 56 -11.92 1.72 0.95
N TYR A 57 -12.90 2.33 1.59
CA TYR A 57 -14.13 1.69 1.99
C TYR A 57 -15.33 2.26 1.24
N ASP A 58 -16.09 1.39 0.58
CA ASP A 58 -17.38 1.72 0.01
C ASP A 58 -18.44 1.67 1.12
N TYR A 59 -18.94 2.84 1.54
CA TYR A 59 -19.94 2.92 2.60
C TYR A 59 -21.31 2.41 2.21
N GLU A 60 -21.65 2.41 0.92
CA GLU A 60 -22.95 1.97 0.44
C GLU A 60 -23.01 0.44 0.47
N ASN A 61 -22.00 -0.20 -0.12
CA ASN A 61 -21.91 -1.67 -0.18
C ASN A 61 -21.27 -2.30 1.07
N LYS A 62 -20.77 -1.45 1.99
CA LYS A 62 -20.11 -1.84 3.24
C LYS A 62 -18.92 -2.77 3.02
N GLU A 63 -18.14 -2.50 1.98
CA GLU A 63 -17.03 -3.33 1.52
C GLU A 63 -15.70 -2.57 1.49
N ILE A 64 -14.61 -3.30 1.77
CA ILE A 64 -13.27 -2.79 1.53
C ILE A 64 -12.94 -3.01 0.06
N ILE A 65 -12.55 -1.95 -0.63
CA ILE A 65 -12.14 -1.98 -2.04
C ILE A 65 -10.64 -2.27 -2.14
N PHE A 66 -9.85 -1.57 -1.32
CA PHE A 66 -8.39 -1.56 -1.40
C PHE A 66 -7.79 -1.34 -0.02
N THR A 67 -6.63 -1.94 0.25
CA THR A 67 -5.86 -1.77 1.48
C THR A 67 -4.39 -1.56 1.14
N MET A 68 -3.75 -0.61 1.81
CA MET A 68 -2.32 -0.35 1.68
C MET A 68 -1.68 -0.17 3.05
N GLU A 69 -0.47 -0.69 3.18
CA GLU A 69 0.38 -0.49 4.34
C GLU A 69 1.81 -0.16 3.91
N PHE A 70 2.34 0.93 4.44
CA PHE A 70 3.74 1.29 4.24
C PHE A 70 4.31 1.99 5.46
N TYR A 71 5.62 1.88 5.63
CA TYR A 71 6.34 2.57 6.67
C TYR A 71 7.73 3.01 6.21
N GLU A 72 8.15 4.15 6.72
CA GLU A 72 9.50 4.66 6.54
C GLU A 72 10.45 3.84 7.40
N SER A 73 11.27 3.01 6.74
CA SER A 73 12.38 2.36 7.40
C SER A 73 13.46 3.42 7.60
N SER A 74 13.40 4.02 8.80
CA SER A 74 14.03 5.29 9.08
C SER A 74 15.53 5.33 8.78
N LYS A 75 15.98 6.54 8.52
CA LYS A 75 17.35 7.04 8.71
C LYS A 75 17.74 6.98 10.21
N SER A 76 17.59 5.82 10.86
CA SER A 76 17.93 5.63 12.28
C SER A 76 19.41 6.00 12.48
N ARG A 77 19.79 6.44 13.68
CA ARG A 77 21.22 6.70 13.97
C ARG A 77 22.09 5.51 13.56
N PHE A 78 21.58 4.29 13.75
CA PHE A 78 22.23 3.06 13.37
C PHE A 78 22.37 2.91 11.84
N LEU A 79 21.30 3.12 11.07
CA LEU A 79 21.32 3.05 9.60
C LEU A 79 22.20 4.16 8.99
N LYS A 80 22.25 5.35 9.61
CA LYS A 80 23.23 6.40 9.29
C LYS A 80 24.66 5.99 9.63
N MET A 81 24.87 5.29 10.74
CA MET A 81 26.19 4.83 11.20
C MET A 81 26.77 3.73 10.30
N ILE A 82 25.92 2.88 9.71
CA ILE A 82 26.34 1.84 8.77
C ILE A 82 26.22 2.27 7.29
N ASN A 83 26.00 3.56 7.01
CA ASN A 83 25.83 4.11 5.66
C ASN A 83 24.79 3.38 4.79
N SER A 84 23.75 2.78 5.40
CA SER A 84 22.72 2.10 4.63
C SER A 84 21.77 3.12 4.02
N GLU A 85 21.41 2.90 2.75
CA GLU A 85 20.38 3.66 2.05
C GLU A 85 19.04 3.65 2.81
N SER A 86 18.41 4.81 2.96
CA SER A 86 17.07 4.89 3.55
C SER A 86 16.01 4.42 2.55
N PHE A 87 15.00 3.70 3.01
CA PHE A 87 13.93 3.19 2.15
C PHE A 87 12.55 3.25 2.80
N ILE A 88 11.52 3.16 1.97
CA ILE A 88 10.15 2.91 2.43
C ILE A 88 9.88 1.43 2.22
N THR A 89 9.33 0.75 3.24
CA THR A 89 8.76 -0.58 3.04
C THR A 89 7.30 -0.45 2.64
N LEU A 90 6.94 -1.05 1.50
CA LEU A 90 5.55 -1.32 1.14
C LEU A 90 5.22 -2.74 1.61
N GLU A 91 4.54 -2.82 2.75
CA GLU A 91 4.25 -4.08 3.45
C GLU A 91 3.00 -4.75 2.87
N LEU A 92 1.98 -3.96 2.52
CA LEU A 92 0.72 -4.45 1.97
C LEU A 92 0.25 -3.56 0.83
N LEU A 93 -0.19 -4.20 -0.26
CA LEU A 93 -0.89 -3.55 -1.36
C LEU A 93 -1.92 -4.54 -1.92
N ASN A 94 -3.18 -4.39 -1.52
CA ASN A 94 -4.23 -5.34 -1.90
C ASN A 94 -5.46 -4.63 -2.47
N VAL A 95 -5.95 -5.09 -3.62
CA VAL A 95 -7.29 -4.75 -4.10
C VAL A 95 -8.23 -5.86 -3.65
N ASN A 96 -8.90 -5.60 -2.54
CA ASN A 96 -9.75 -6.53 -1.81
C ASN A 96 -10.96 -6.96 -2.65
N ASN A 97 -11.62 -6.02 -3.33
CA ASN A 97 -12.76 -6.32 -4.20
C ASN A 97 -12.26 -6.91 -5.54
N THR A 98 -12.68 -8.14 -5.86
CA THR A 98 -12.23 -8.87 -7.05
C THR A 98 -12.60 -8.20 -8.37
N THR A 99 -13.73 -7.48 -8.43
CA THR A 99 -14.19 -6.79 -9.64
C THR A 99 -13.40 -5.51 -9.92
N MET A 100 -12.73 -4.98 -8.88
CA MET A 100 -11.89 -3.77 -8.95
C MET A 100 -10.42 -4.09 -9.25
N ARG A 101 -10.04 -5.37 -9.28
CA ARG A 101 -8.69 -5.81 -9.65
C ARG A 101 -8.43 -5.48 -11.13
N LYS A 102 -7.16 -5.19 -11.44
CA LYS A 102 -6.70 -4.80 -12.78
C LYS A 102 -7.34 -3.49 -13.33
N LYS A 103 -8.01 -2.69 -12.49
CA LYS A 103 -8.58 -1.37 -12.86
C LYS A 103 -7.66 -0.17 -12.61
N GLY A 104 -6.42 -0.42 -12.15
CA GLY A 104 -5.41 0.63 -11.99
C GLY A 104 -5.20 1.16 -10.56
N ILE A 105 -6.02 0.77 -9.57
CA ILE A 105 -5.91 1.22 -8.17
C ILE A 105 -4.49 1.01 -7.61
N SER A 106 -3.95 -0.21 -7.72
CA SER A 106 -2.59 -0.52 -7.23
C SER A 106 -1.51 0.30 -7.95
N SER A 107 -1.66 0.51 -9.27
CA SER A 107 -0.70 1.32 -10.04
C SER A 107 -0.73 2.78 -9.61
N TYR A 108 -1.91 3.31 -9.33
CA TYR A 108 -2.10 4.66 -8.83
C TYR A 108 -1.37 4.86 -7.50
N TYR A 109 -1.65 4.01 -6.51
CA TYR A 109 -1.06 4.18 -5.17
C TYR A 109 0.45 3.87 -5.12
N ILE A 110 0.97 2.97 -5.97
CA ILE A 110 2.43 2.85 -6.13
C ILE A 110 3.04 4.15 -6.63
N LYS A 111 2.45 4.78 -7.65
CA LYS A 111 2.96 6.05 -8.18
C LYS A 111 2.94 7.14 -7.10
N LYS A 112 1.86 7.24 -6.32
CA LYS A 112 1.78 8.16 -5.17
C LYS A 112 2.83 7.89 -4.10
N LEU A 113 3.11 6.62 -3.80
CA LEU A 113 4.17 6.24 -2.88
C LEU A 113 5.56 6.62 -3.43
N GLN A 114 5.79 6.49 -4.74
CA GLN A 114 7.03 6.91 -5.38
C GLN A 114 7.22 8.42 -5.28
N GLU A 115 6.21 9.22 -5.63
CA GLU A 115 6.21 10.68 -5.50
C GLU A 115 6.52 11.09 -4.05
N TYR A 116 5.88 10.44 -3.08
CA TYR A 116 6.13 10.64 -1.66
C TYR A 116 7.57 10.31 -1.25
N ALA A 117 8.09 9.15 -1.69
CA ALA A 117 9.44 8.70 -1.39
C ALA A 117 10.51 9.67 -1.94
N ILE A 118 10.32 10.14 -3.18
CA ILE A 118 11.20 11.11 -3.86
C ILE A 118 11.20 12.42 -3.07
N ASN A 119 10.02 12.97 -2.77
CA ASN A 119 9.88 14.22 -2.03
C ASN A 119 10.54 14.16 -0.63
N ARG A 120 10.52 13.00 0.02
CA ARG A 120 11.17 12.77 1.33
C ARG A 120 12.62 12.28 1.25
N LYS A 121 13.19 12.24 0.04
CA LYS A 121 14.59 11.84 -0.22
C LYS A 121 14.90 10.45 0.34
N PHE A 122 14.03 9.48 0.05
CA PHE A 122 14.33 8.06 0.20
C PHE A 122 15.06 7.56 -1.05
N SER A 123 15.80 6.46 -0.90
CA SER A 123 16.64 5.92 -1.96
C SER A 123 15.93 4.86 -2.79
N TYR A 124 14.99 4.12 -2.20
CA TYR A 124 14.20 3.10 -2.88
C TYR A 124 12.93 2.73 -2.09
N ILE A 125 12.03 2.00 -2.74
CA ILE A 125 10.92 1.30 -2.10
C ILE A 125 11.26 -0.19 -2.02
N LYS A 126 11.13 -0.76 -0.83
CA LYS A 126 11.31 -2.18 -0.58
C LYS A 126 9.95 -2.88 -0.61
N VAL A 127 9.85 -4.00 -1.31
CA VAL A 127 8.67 -4.87 -1.35
C VAL A 127 9.06 -6.31 -1.07
N ASN A 128 8.13 -7.11 -0.54
CA ASN A 128 8.24 -8.56 -0.50
C ASN A 128 7.05 -9.16 -1.28
N PRO A 129 7.17 -9.38 -2.61
CA PRO A 129 6.09 -9.93 -3.40
C PRO A 129 5.74 -11.34 -2.91
N CYS A 130 4.54 -11.53 -2.36
CA CYS A 130 4.07 -12.84 -1.95
C CYS A 130 2.57 -12.97 -2.26
N ALA A 131 2.23 -13.58 -3.39
CA ALA A 131 0.85 -13.76 -3.85
C ALA A 131 0.03 -14.69 -2.94
N ASN A 132 0.70 -15.49 -2.10
CA ASN A 132 0.11 -16.45 -1.17
C ASN A 132 0.36 -16.10 0.30
N ALA A 133 0.64 -14.82 0.61
CA ALA A 133 0.80 -14.39 2.00
C ALA A 133 -0.44 -14.74 2.85
N GLU A 134 -0.21 -15.05 4.13
CA GLU A 134 -1.27 -15.42 5.10
C GLU A 134 -2.39 -14.38 5.18
N ASN A 135 -2.04 -13.10 5.02
CA ASN A 135 -2.97 -11.97 4.94
C ASN A 135 -4.03 -12.12 3.83
N PHE A 136 -3.79 -12.97 2.83
CA PHE A 136 -4.69 -13.26 1.71
C PHE A 136 -5.37 -14.63 1.79
N GLU A 137 -5.15 -15.39 2.86
CA GLU A 137 -5.80 -16.69 3.05
C GLU A 137 -7.33 -16.51 2.99
N ASN A 138 -8.06 -17.49 2.42
CA ASN A 138 -9.51 -17.45 2.23
C ASN A 138 -10.06 -16.29 1.36
N GLN A 139 -9.21 -15.48 0.74
CA GLN A 139 -9.65 -14.53 -0.28
C GLN A 139 -9.77 -15.21 -1.63
N SER A 140 -10.79 -14.82 -2.40
CA SER A 140 -10.86 -15.23 -3.80
C SER A 140 -9.60 -14.79 -4.55
N LYS A 141 -9.04 -15.72 -5.33
CA LYS A 141 -7.91 -15.47 -6.25
C LYS A 141 -8.38 -15.03 -7.65
N GLU A 142 -9.68 -14.79 -7.82
CA GLU A 142 -10.22 -14.29 -9.08
C GLU A 142 -9.59 -12.93 -9.44
N ASN A 143 -9.05 -12.80 -10.66
CA ASN A 143 -8.38 -11.60 -11.14
C ASN A 143 -7.17 -11.11 -10.32
N SER A 144 -6.66 -11.88 -9.34
CA SER A 144 -5.36 -11.58 -8.72
C SER A 144 -4.21 -11.97 -9.64
N LEU A 145 -3.05 -11.33 -9.41
CA LEU A 145 -1.82 -11.68 -10.09
C LEU A 145 -1.27 -13.00 -9.51
N SER A 146 -0.72 -13.85 -10.37
CA SER A 146 0.18 -14.93 -9.94
C SER A 146 1.44 -14.35 -9.29
N GLN A 147 2.26 -15.19 -8.65
CA GLN A 147 3.53 -14.74 -8.07
C GLN A 147 4.44 -14.08 -9.12
N GLU A 148 4.60 -14.72 -10.29
CA GLU A 148 5.40 -14.19 -11.39
C GLU A 148 4.85 -12.87 -11.94
N GLU A 149 3.52 -12.78 -12.10
CA GLU A 149 2.86 -11.55 -12.53
C GLU A 149 3.01 -10.42 -11.51
N LEU A 150 2.98 -10.74 -10.21
CA LEU A 150 3.17 -9.78 -9.11
C LEU A 150 4.60 -9.23 -9.09
N GLU A 151 5.60 -10.09 -9.27
CA GLU A 151 6.99 -9.67 -9.40
C GLU A 151 7.19 -8.79 -10.63
N LYS A 152 6.69 -9.22 -11.79
CA LYS A 152 6.71 -8.42 -13.03
C LYS A 152 6.01 -7.08 -12.84
N PHE A 153 4.88 -7.05 -12.14
CA PHE A 153 4.16 -5.83 -11.83
C PHE A 153 5.05 -4.85 -11.07
N TYR A 154 5.69 -5.26 -9.96
CA TYR A 154 6.58 -4.36 -9.21
C TYR A 154 7.80 -3.92 -10.03
N LEU A 155 8.45 -4.84 -10.73
CA LEU A 155 9.60 -4.52 -11.59
C LEU A 155 9.24 -3.51 -12.67
N SER A 156 8.05 -3.63 -13.27
CA SER A 156 7.55 -2.69 -14.29
C SER A 156 7.29 -1.27 -13.76
N LYS A 157 7.11 -1.11 -12.45
CA LYS A 157 6.95 0.20 -11.79
C LYS A 157 8.26 0.79 -11.30
N SER A 158 9.33 -0.01 -11.25
CA SER A 158 10.65 0.45 -10.84
C SER A 158 11.20 1.49 -11.81
N THR A 159 11.75 2.58 -11.28
CA THR A 159 12.39 3.64 -12.09
C THR A 159 13.81 3.90 -11.59
N LYS A 160 14.62 4.62 -12.39
CA LYS A 160 15.97 5.03 -11.95
C LYS A 160 15.93 5.97 -10.74
N GLU A 161 14.91 6.85 -10.68
CA GLU A 161 14.77 7.84 -9.62
C GLU A 161 14.21 7.22 -8.32
N MET A 162 13.26 6.29 -8.44
CA MET A 162 12.73 5.54 -7.31
C MET A 162 12.69 4.05 -7.63
N PRO A 163 13.81 3.33 -7.42
CA PRO A 163 13.87 1.89 -7.60
C PRO A 163 12.92 1.17 -6.67
N ILE A 164 12.31 0.08 -7.16
CA ILE A 164 11.62 -0.90 -6.34
C ILE A 164 12.53 -2.12 -6.21
N LYS A 165 12.91 -2.46 -4.97
CA LYS A 165 13.82 -3.58 -4.66
C LYS A 165 13.06 -4.66 -3.90
N PHE A 166 13.28 -5.92 -4.26
CA PHE A 166 12.72 -7.04 -3.51
C PHE A 166 13.50 -7.24 -2.21
N ARG A 167 12.81 -7.67 -1.16
CA ARG A 167 13.46 -8.16 0.05
C ARG A 167 14.27 -9.39 -0.33
N LEU A 168 15.59 -9.25 -0.32
CA LEU A 168 16.49 -10.41 -0.35
C LEU A 168 16.34 -11.10 1.00
N ASP A 169 15.74 -12.29 0.99
CA ASP A 169 15.86 -13.18 2.14
C ASP A 169 17.32 -13.61 2.21
N VAL A 170 18.01 -13.15 3.26
CA VAL A 170 19.27 -13.76 3.65
C VAL A 170 18.86 -15.10 4.25
N ASN A 171 19.01 -16.17 3.46
CA ASN A 171 19.05 -17.52 4.02
C ASN A 171 20.24 -17.54 4.99
N ILE A 172 19.96 -17.43 6.29
CA ILE A 172 20.91 -17.74 7.37
C ILE A 172 20.71 -19.20 7.73
#